data_AF-A0A3M1CZ37-F1
#
_entry.id   AF-A0A3M1CZ37-F1
#
_cell.length_a   1.000
_cell.length_b   1.000
_cell.length_c   1.000
_cell.angle_alpha   90.00
_cell.angle_beta   90.00
_cell.angle_gamma   90.00
#
_symmetry.space_group_name_H-M   'P 1'
#
loop_
_entity.id
_entity.type
_entity.pdbx_description
1 polymer ?
#
loop_
_entity_poly.entity_id
_entity_poly.type
_entity_poly.pdbx_seq_one_letter_code
_entity_poly.pdbx_strand_id
1 'polypeptide(L)'
;KKTLEVSGQEARALKSKDIDTEHLLLALLKDEEGVAAQVLSTYEIDYKEAYEELKNVQAGKPSAYKKKRKKSKTPALDHFGRDLTELARRGKLDPIIGRDMEIERVCQVLSRRKKNNPVLIGEPGVGKTAIAEGLAQRIVEGNVPQTLENKRVVTLDMASLVAGTKYRGQFEERLKAVMNEIINSPDVIIFIDELHTIVGAGGAEGSLDASNIFKPALSRGELRCIGATTLNEYRKYIEKDGALERRFQTVMIEPPSEADTIAILKGLRTKYEEHHKLHISDEAIEAAVKLSNRYISGKFQPDKAIDLIDEAGSRAHLATYTRPEEFKEIEARITELQHKK
;
A
#
# COMPACT_ATOMS: atom_id res chain seq x y z
N LYS A 1 21.99 42.21 -11.18
CA LYS A 1 22.83 42.83 -12.24
C LYS A 1 23.80 41.80 -12.84
N LYS A 2 24.67 41.18 -12.02
CA LYS A 2 25.55 40.06 -12.43
C LYS A 2 24.83 38.93 -13.19
N THR A 3 23.68 38.45 -12.68
CA THR A 3 22.87 37.41 -13.34
C THR A 3 22.37 37.78 -14.73
N LEU A 4 22.02 39.06 -14.97
CA LEU A 4 21.54 39.52 -16.27
C LEU A 4 22.69 39.56 -17.30
N GLU A 5 23.88 39.98 -16.88
CA GLU A 5 25.08 39.94 -17.73
C GLU A 5 25.46 38.50 -18.09
N VAL A 6 25.39 37.57 -17.13
CA VAL A 6 25.62 36.14 -17.36
C VAL A 6 24.55 35.53 -18.27
N SER A 7 23.29 35.94 -18.15
CA SER A 7 22.22 35.46 -19.05
C SER A 7 22.46 35.85 -20.51
N GLY A 8 23.06 37.01 -20.76
CA GLY A 8 23.48 37.42 -22.10
C GLY A 8 24.64 36.57 -22.65
N GLN A 9 25.51 36.05 -21.79
CA GLN A 9 26.56 35.10 -22.19
C GLN A 9 25.97 33.72 -22.52
N GLU A 10 24.99 33.24 -21.74
CA GLU A 10 24.29 31.98 -21.99
C GLU A 10 23.48 32.02 -23.29
N ALA A 11 22.80 33.13 -23.59
CA ALA A 11 22.09 33.32 -24.86
C ALA A 11 23.04 33.22 -26.07
N ARG A 12 24.24 33.80 -25.98
CA ARG A 12 25.27 33.67 -27.03
C ARG A 12 25.79 32.25 -27.14
N ALA A 13 26.01 31.56 -26.01
CA ALA A 13 26.50 30.18 -25.99
C ALA A 13 25.49 29.21 -26.64
N LEU A 14 24.19 29.46 -26.45
CA LEU A 14 23.10 28.70 -27.06
C LEU A 14 22.71 29.18 -28.46
N LYS A 15 23.41 30.19 -29.00
CA LYS A 15 23.14 30.82 -30.30
C LYS A 15 21.71 31.39 -30.44
N SER A 16 21.11 31.82 -29.32
CA SER A 16 19.85 32.55 -29.34
C SER A 16 20.07 34.00 -29.76
N LYS A 17 19.09 34.58 -30.47
CA LYS A 17 19.10 35.98 -30.88
C LYS A 17 18.70 36.92 -29.74
N ASP A 18 17.83 36.43 -28.86
CA ASP A 18 17.25 37.18 -27.74
C ASP A 18 17.52 36.47 -26.40
N ILE A 19 17.49 37.24 -25.31
CA ILE A 19 17.66 36.69 -23.95
C ILE A 19 16.28 36.30 -23.42
N ASP A 20 15.94 35.03 -23.57
CA ASP A 20 14.72 34.42 -23.02
C ASP A 20 14.92 33.80 -21.62
N THR A 21 13.83 33.29 -21.06
CA THR A 21 13.71 32.79 -19.68
C THR A 21 14.69 31.67 -19.32
N GLU A 22 15.03 30.82 -20.28
CA GLU A 22 15.98 29.73 -20.13
C GLU A 22 17.41 30.22 -19.85
N HIS A 23 17.81 31.30 -20.48
CA HIS A 23 19.13 31.92 -20.30
C HIS A 23 19.23 32.55 -18.92
N LEU A 24 18.12 33.12 -18.44
CA LEU A 24 18.02 33.65 -17.09
C LEU A 24 18.10 32.52 -16.05
N LEU A 25 17.42 31.40 -16.28
CA LEU A 25 17.47 30.23 -15.40
C LEU A 25 18.89 29.63 -15.31
N LEU A 26 19.57 29.46 -16.45
CA LEU A 26 20.95 28.98 -16.49
C LEU A 26 21.90 29.95 -15.78
N ALA A 27 21.71 31.26 -15.96
CA ALA A 27 22.50 32.27 -15.28
C ALA A 27 22.28 32.28 -13.76
N LEU A 28 21.05 32.01 -13.30
CA LEU A 28 20.75 31.87 -11.87
C LEU A 28 21.46 30.64 -11.28
N LEU A 29 21.48 29.52 -11.99
CA LEU A 29 22.14 28.28 -11.55
C LEU A 29 23.67 28.36 -11.57
N LYS A 30 24.24 29.23 -12.41
CA LYS A 30 25.70 29.43 -12.54
C LYS A 30 26.28 30.32 -11.43
N ASP A 31 25.46 31.11 -10.76
CA ASP A 31 25.86 31.95 -9.63
C ASP A 31 25.69 31.17 -8.31
N GLU A 32 26.61 30.23 -8.04
CA GLU A 32 26.53 29.28 -6.90
C GLU A 32 26.37 29.96 -5.52
N GLU A 33 26.84 31.19 -5.38
CA GLU A 33 26.72 31.99 -4.16
C GLU A 33 25.37 32.72 -4.03
N GLY A 34 24.56 32.72 -5.08
CA GLY A 34 23.27 33.40 -5.14
C GLY A 34 22.18 32.63 -4.38
N VAL A 35 21.28 33.37 -3.72
CA VAL A 35 20.13 32.80 -2.98
C VAL A 35 19.28 31.88 -3.87
N ALA A 36 19.10 32.25 -5.14
CA ALA A 36 18.34 31.43 -6.09
C ALA A 36 19.02 30.07 -6.37
N ALA A 37 20.35 30.05 -6.54
CA ALA A 37 21.10 28.81 -6.73
C ALA A 37 21.02 27.91 -5.48
N GLN A 38 21.11 28.48 -4.29
CA GLN A 38 20.98 27.74 -3.02
C GLN A 38 19.59 27.12 -2.84
N VAL A 39 18.53 27.87 -3.18
CA VAL A 39 17.16 27.35 -3.15
C VAL A 39 17.00 26.22 -4.18
N LEU A 40 17.44 26.41 -5.42
CA LEU A 40 17.35 25.40 -6.47
C LEU A 40 18.18 24.15 -6.17
N SER A 41 19.35 24.31 -5.54
CA SER A 41 20.18 23.20 -5.07
C SER A 41 19.50 22.39 -3.96
N THR A 42 18.63 23.00 -3.14
CA THR A 42 17.82 22.28 -2.14
C THR A 42 16.82 21.33 -2.80
N TYR A 43 16.43 21.63 -4.04
CA TYR A 43 15.61 20.76 -4.89
C TYR A 43 16.44 19.85 -5.82
N GLU A 44 17.75 19.74 -5.58
CA GLU A 44 18.70 18.94 -6.39
C GLU A 44 18.73 19.33 -7.87
N ILE A 45 18.39 20.58 -8.20
CA ILE A 45 18.47 21.12 -9.57
C ILE A 45 19.85 21.75 -9.74
N ASP A 46 20.71 21.14 -10.56
CA ASP A 46 22.02 21.68 -10.90
C ASP A 46 22.07 22.24 -12.33
N TYR A 47 23.10 23.06 -12.60
CA TYR A 47 23.29 23.69 -13.90
C TYR A 47 23.38 22.68 -15.05
N LYS A 48 24.06 21.54 -14.83
CA LYS A 48 24.32 20.55 -15.87
C LYS A 48 23.02 19.85 -16.28
N GLU A 49 22.23 19.43 -15.31
CA GLU A 49 20.92 18.81 -15.53
C GLU A 49 19.96 19.76 -16.25
N ALA A 50 19.87 21.02 -15.80
CA ALA A 50 19.02 22.01 -16.45
C ALA A 50 19.44 22.29 -17.90
N TYR A 51 20.75 22.35 -18.16
CA TYR A 51 21.30 22.58 -19.50
C TYR A 51 21.08 21.40 -20.45
N GLU A 52 21.26 20.16 -19.98
CA GLU A 52 20.97 18.96 -20.76
C GLU A 52 19.48 18.82 -21.09
N GLU A 53 18.61 19.12 -20.12
CA GLU A 53 17.17 19.07 -20.32
C GLU A 53 16.70 20.13 -21.32
N LEU A 54 17.26 21.35 -21.25
CA LEU A 54 17.00 22.39 -22.25
C LEU A 54 17.35 21.93 -23.66
N LYS A 55 18.49 21.25 -23.84
CA LYS A 55 18.90 20.69 -25.13
C LYS A 55 17.93 19.61 -25.62
N ASN A 56 17.42 18.77 -24.72
CA ASN A 56 16.43 17.75 -25.08
C ASN A 56 15.13 18.39 -25.56
N VAL A 57 14.64 19.43 -24.87
CA VAL A 57 13.45 20.20 -25.25
C VAL A 57 13.64 20.88 -26.61
N GLN A 58 14.78 21.56 -26.83
CA GLN A 58 15.11 22.17 -28.12
C GLN A 58 15.23 21.14 -29.26
N ALA A 59 15.68 19.93 -28.96
CA ALA A 59 15.79 18.83 -29.92
C ALA A 59 14.47 18.04 -30.10
N GLY A 60 13.37 18.44 -29.44
CA GLY A 60 12.08 17.75 -29.52
C GLY A 60 12.06 16.35 -28.91
N LYS A 61 13.05 16.02 -28.06
CA LYS A 61 13.12 14.72 -27.37
C LYS A 61 12.23 14.74 -26.13
N PRO A 62 11.59 13.61 -25.77
CA PRO A 62 10.87 13.49 -24.52
C PRO A 62 11.80 13.78 -23.34
N SER A 63 11.27 14.48 -22.33
CA SER A 63 11.99 14.85 -21.12
C SER A 63 12.72 13.63 -20.53
N ALA A 64 14.04 13.76 -20.37
CA ALA A 64 14.87 12.73 -19.73
C ALA A 64 14.93 12.92 -18.21
N TYR A 65 14.34 14.00 -17.69
CA TYR A 65 14.29 14.34 -16.28
C TYR A 65 13.44 13.33 -15.50
N LYS A 66 14.12 12.27 -15.03
CA LYS A 66 13.61 11.43 -13.95
C LYS A 66 13.92 12.14 -12.65
N LYS A 67 12.91 12.73 -12.01
CA LYS A 67 12.99 13.26 -10.64
C LYS A 67 13.87 12.32 -9.81
N LYS A 68 15.05 12.78 -9.39
CA LYS A 68 15.93 12.02 -8.49
C LYS A 68 15.10 11.70 -7.25
N ARG A 69 14.61 10.46 -7.17
CA ARG A 69 14.01 9.96 -5.94
C ARG A 69 15.13 10.02 -4.92
N LYS A 70 14.99 10.85 -3.89
CA LYS A 70 15.85 10.81 -2.70
C LYS A 70 16.10 9.34 -2.38
N LYS A 71 17.37 8.94 -2.29
CA LYS A 71 17.72 7.57 -1.88
C LYS A 71 16.97 7.30 -0.59
N SER A 72 16.07 6.32 -0.64
CA SER A 72 15.27 5.96 0.52
C SER A 72 16.20 5.55 1.66
N LYS A 73 15.83 5.89 2.89
CA LYS A 73 16.54 5.41 4.08
C LYS A 73 16.42 3.90 4.25
N THR A 74 15.44 3.28 3.57
CA THR A 74 15.09 1.86 3.70
C THR A 74 14.93 1.20 2.31
N PRO A 75 16.00 1.09 1.51
CA PRO A 75 15.91 0.58 0.14
C PRO A 75 15.49 -0.89 0.04
N ALA A 76 15.91 -1.76 0.96
CA ALA A 76 15.48 -3.16 0.97
C ALA A 76 14.00 -3.26 1.38
N LEU A 77 13.58 -2.51 2.40
CA LEU A 77 12.18 -2.48 2.83
C LEU A 77 11.25 -1.94 1.73
N ASP A 78 11.70 -0.95 0.96
CA ASP A 78 10.90 -0.41 -0.15
C ASP A 78 10.80 -1.39 -1.33
N HIS A 79 11.75 -2.33 -1.46
CA HIS A 79 11.73 -3.35 -2.50
C HIS A 79 10.88 -4.56 -2.13
N PHE A 80 10.93 -4.99 -0.87
CA PHE A 80 10.25 -6.19 -0.37
C PHE A 80 8.99 -5.89 0.45
N GLY A 81 8.65 -4.62 0.63
CA GLY A 81 7.51 -4.16 1.40
C GLY A 81 6.58 -3.26 0.59
N ARG A 82 5.37 -3.11 1.10
CA ARG A 82 4.35 -2.20 0.55
C ARG A 82 4.08 -1.10 1.56
N ASP A 83 4.45 0.13 1.20
CA ASP A 83 4.28 1.30 2.07
C ASP A 83 2.81 1.77 2.04
N LEU A 84 2.07 1.49 3.11
CA LEU A 84 0.67 1.88 3.25
C LEU A 84 0.52 3.38 3.40
N THR A 85 1.46 4.04 4.08
CA THR A 85 1.44 5.51 4.25
C THR A 85 1.59 6.22 2.91
N GLU A 86 2.45 5.72 2.02
CA GLU A 86 2.60 6.27 0.68
C GLU A 86 1.36 6.00 -0.20
N LEU A 87 0.73 4.83 -0.04
CA LEU A 87 -0.54 4.54 -0.74
C LEU A 87 -1.68 5.43 -0.25
N ALA A 88 -1.73 5.73 1.06
CA ALA A 88 -2.65 6.68 1.66
C ALA A 88 -2.46 8.08 1.08
N ARG A 89 -1.21 8.58 1.01
CA ARG A 89 -0.90 9.90 0.41
C ARG A 89 -1.33 10.02 -1.05
N ARG A 90 -1.31 8.91 -1.78
CA ARG A 90 -1.73 8.85 -3.18
C ARG A 90 -3.24 8.61 -3.37
N GLY A 91 -4.00 8.49 -2.28
CA GLY A 91 -5.44 8.20 -2.33
C GLY A 91 -5.77 6.82 -2.91
N LYS A 92 -4.84 5.85 -2.84
CA LYS A 92 -5.02 4.52 -3.43
C LYS A 92 -5.67 3.50 -2.49
N LEU A 93 -5.73 3.79 -1.19
CA LEU A 93 -6.34 2.91 -0.20
C LEU A 93 -7.88 2.99 -0.26
N ASP A 94 -8.54 1.96 0.24
CA ASP A 94 -9.99 1.95 0.38
C ASP A 94 -10.45 2.85 1.53
N PRO A 95 -11.62 3.50 1.43
CA PRO A 95 -12.18 4.24 2.56
C PRO A 95 -12.51 3.28 3.69
N ILE A 96 -12.19 3.68 4.92
CA ILE A 96 -12.40 2.83 6.09
C ILE A 96 -13.62 3.34 6.85
N ILE A 97 -14.53 2.40 7.12
CA ILE A 97 -15.86 2.68 7.65
C ILE A 97 -16.07 1.81 8.88
N GLY A 98 -16.51 2.44 9.98
CA GLY A 98 -16.93 1.72 11.19
C GLY A 98 -15.80 1.05 11.99
N ARG A 99 -14.53 1.46 11.79
CA ARG A 99 -13.35 0.90 12.52
C ARG A 99 -12.62 1.91 13.40
N ASP A 100 -13.30 3.00 13.77
CA ASP A 100 -12.64 4.12 14.41
C ASP A 100 -12.10 3.80 15.80
N MET A 101 -12.85 3.02 16.59
CA MET A 101 -12.47 2.62 17.94
C MET A 101 -11.27 1.68 17.92
N GLU A 102 -11.21 0.76 16.96
CA GLU A 102 -10.10 -0.18 16.83
C GLU A 102 -8.83 0.50 16.36
N ILE A 103 -8.92 1.43 15.40
CA ILE A 103 -7.77 2.24 14.97
C ILE A 103 -7.28 3.14 16.12
N GLU A 104 -8.19 3.76 16.87
CA GLU A 104 -7.84 4.54 18.06
C GLU A 104 -7.14 3.69 19.12
N ARG A 105 -7.65 2.47 19.37
CA ARG A 105 -7.02 1.51 20.28
C ARG A 105 -5.62 1.12 19.81
N VAL A 106 -5.42 0.90 18.51
CA VAL A 106 -4.09 0.63 17.92
C VAL A 106 -3.14 1.82 18.14
N CYS A 107 -3.59 3.05 17.89
CA CYS A 107 -2.82 4.27 18.14
C CYS A 107 -2.40 4.39 19.61
N GLN A 108 -3.35 4.12 20.52
CA GLN A 108 -3.12 4.13 21.96
C GLN A 108 -2.03 3.11 22.34
N VAL A 109 -2.11 1.87 21.82
CA VAL A 109 -1.14 0.82 22.11
C VAL A 109 0.26 1.19 21.60
N LEU A 110 0.38 1.64 20.35
CA LEU A 110 1.65 2.01 19.73
C LEU A 110 2.35 3.18 20.46
N SER A 111 1.58 4.02 21.15
CA SER A 111 2.07 5.15 21.93
C SER A 111 2.55 4.78 23.34
N ARG A 112 2.34 3.53 23.79
CA ARG A 112 2.78 3.09 25.12
C ARG A 112 4.30 2.91 25.18
N ARG A 113 4.85 3.01 26.39
CA ARG A 113 6.26 2.69 26.67
C ARG A 113 6.53 1.18 26.79
N LYS A 114 5.55 0.41 27.25
CA LYS A 114 5.60 -1.05 27.42
C LYS A 114 4.37 -1.67 26.77
N LYS A 115 4.48 -2.90 26.27
CA LYS A 115 3.43 -3.58 25.48
C LYS A 115 2.92 -2.69 24.34
N ASN A 116 3.86 -2.21 23.53
CA ASN A 116 3.65 -1.20 22.49
C ASN A 116 3.51 -1.78 21.09
N ASN A 117 3.38 -3.11 20.98
CA ASN A 117 3.06 -3.78 19.73
C ASN A 117 1.62 -4.31 19.82
N PRO A 118 0.66 -3.72 19.10
CA PRO A 118 -0.70 -4.25 19.06
C PRO A 118 -0.76 -5.57 18.27
N VAL A 119 -1.58 -6.50 18.74
CA VAL A 119 -1.95 -7.72 18.03
C VAL A 119 -3.46 -7.72 17.81
N LEU A 120 -3.86 -7.60 16.54
CA LEU A 120 -5.24 -7.68 16.07
C LEU A 120 -5.66 -9.15 16.06
N ILE A 121 -6.54 -9.51 16.98
CA ILE A 121 -7.08 -10.87 17.12
C ILE A 121 -8.51 -10.88 16.59
N GLY A 122 -8.75 -11.69 15.57
CA GLY A 122 -10.07 -11.86 14.98
C GLY A 122 -10.07 -13.02 13.99
N GLU A 123 -11.22 -13.32 13.41
CA GLU A 123 -11.32 -14.34 12.38
C GLU A 123 -10.79 -13.82 11.03
N PRO A 124 -10.41 -14.69 10.08
CA PRO A 124 -10.07 -14.27 8.73
C PRO A 124 -11.24 -13.53 8.06
N GLY A 125 -10.94 -12.51 7.26
CA GLY A 125 -11.95 -11.76 6.50
C GLY A 125 -12.66 -10.63 7.27
N VAL A 126 -12.40 -10.43 8.57
CA VAL A 126 -13.02 -9.32 9.35
C VAL A 126 -12.47 -7.92 9.05
N GLY A 127 -11.42 -7.82 8.23
CA GLY A 127 -10.80 -6.54 7.86
C GLY A 127 -9.65 -6.08 8.78
N LYS A 128 -8.80 -6.99 9.26
CA LYS A 128 -7.62 -6.61 10.08
C LYS A 128 -6.62 -5.75 9.29
N THR A 129 -6.39 -6.08 8.03
CA THR A 129 -5.54 -5.29 7.12
C THR A 129 -6.09 -3.88 6.92
N ALA A 130 -7.42 -3.73 6.85
CA ALA A 130 -8.06 -2.42 6.75
C ALA A 130 -7.77 -1.54 7.97
N ILE A 131 -7.59 -2.11 9.18
CA ILE A 131 -7.21 -1.33 10.37
C ILE A 131 -5.79 -0.75 10.23
N ALA A 132 -4.86 -1.52 9.65
CA ALA A 132 -3.50 -1.04 9.38
C ALA A 132 -3.47 0.05 8.29
N GLU A 133 -4.31 -0.11 7.26
CA GLU A 133 -4.53 0.92 6.24
C GLU A 133 -5.15 2.19 6.84
N GLY A 134 -6.06 2.05 7.81
CA GLY A 134 -6.71 3.18 8.49
C GLY A 134 -5.78 3.94 9.40
N LEU A 135 -4.90 3.23 10.08
CA LEU A 135 -3.79 3.87 10.76
C LEU A 135 -2.94 4.69 9.79
N ALA A 136 -2.61 4.14 8.62
CA ALA A 136 -1.82 4.85 7.61
C ALA A 136 -2.53 6.10 7.09
N GLN A 137 -3.85 6.04 6.85
CA GLN A 137 -4.68 7.19 6.49
C GLN A 137 -4.66 8.26 7.58
N ARG A 138 -4.93 7.90 8.84
CA ARG A 138 -4.91 8.85 9.96
C ARG A 138 -3.55 9.51 10.17
N ILE A 139 -2.45 8.78 9.96
CA ILE A 139 -1.10 9.36 10.02
C ILE A 139 -0.91 10.43 8.94
N VAL A 140 -1.42 10.20 7.72
CA VAL A 140 -1.32 11.17 6.61
C VAL A 140 -2.20 12.39 6.85
N GLU A 141 -3.39 12.21 7.43
CA GLU A 141 -4.30 13.29 7.79
C GLU A 141 -3.82 14.12 9.00
N GLY A 142 -2.88 13.60 9.78
CA GLY A 142 -2.45 14.22 11.05
C GLY A 142 -3.40 13.94 12.22
N ASN A 143 -4.34 13.01 12.05
CA ASN A 143 -5.32 12.60 13.07
C ASN A 143 -4.75 11.51 14.01
N VAL A 144 -3.52 11.71 14.49
CA VAL A 144 -2.81 10.78 15.39
C VAL A 144 -2.07 11.53 16.50
N PRO A 145 -1.74 10.87 17.63
CA PRO A 145 -0.87 11.47 18.64
C PRO A 145 0.49 11.87 18.06
N GLN A 146 1.13 12.91 18.62
CA GLN A 146 2.46 13.40 18.22
C GLN A 146 3.54 12.30 18.16
N THR A 147 3.42 11.26 18.98
CA THR A 147 4.32 10.09 18.99
C THR A 147 4.28 9.27 17.70
N LEU A 148 3.18 9.35 16.95
CA LEU A 148 2.92 8.63 15.71
C LEU A 148 2.92 9.54 14.47
N GLU A 149 3.07 10.85 14.65
CA GLU A 149 3.27 11.77 13.52
C GLU A 149 4.52 11.39 12.72
N ASN A 150 4.41 11.54 11.39
CA ASN A 150 5.48 11.24 10.43
C ASN A 150 5.99 9.79 10.44
N LYS A 151 5.31 8.87 11.12
CA LYS A 151 5.62 7.43 11.04
C LYS A 151 5.25 6.88 9.66
N ARG A 152 5.96 5.83 9.25
CA ARG A 152 5.67 5.06 8.03
C ARG A 152 5.11 3.71 8.42
N VAL A 153 3.94 3.35 7.89
CA VAL A 153 3.34 2.02 8.06
C VAL A 153 3.65 1.20 6.82
N VAL A 154 4.36 0.10 6.98
CA VAL A 154 4.81 -0.76 5.87
C VAL A 154 4.40 -2.21 6.13
N THR A 155 3.80 -2.87 5.14
CA THR A 155 3.56 -4.32 5.18
C THR A 155 4.74 -5.05 4.58
N LEU A 156 5.19 -6.13 5.22
CA LEU A 156 6.23 -6.98 4.64
C LEU A 156 5.60 -8.07 3.78
N ASP A 157 6.02 -8.20 2.53
CA ASP A 157 5.58 -9.29 1.66
C ASP A 157 6.59 -10.46 1.74
N MET A 158 6.21 -11.48 2.51
CA MET A 158 7.01 -12.68 2.66
C MET A 158 7.15 -13.46 1.35
N ALA A 159 6.16 -13.42 0.46
CA ALA A 159 6.22 -14.10 -0.83
C ALA A 159 7.29 -13.47 -1.74
N SER A 160 7.35 -12.14 -1.77
CA SER A 160 8.39 -11.40 -2.51
C SER A 160 9.81 -11.66 -1.99
N LEU A 161 9.98 -11.89 -0.69
CA LEU A 161 11.30 -12.24 -0.13
C LEU A 161 11.78 -13.62 -0.57
N VAL A 162 10.87 -14.59 -0.68
CA VAL A 162 11.14 -15.96 -1.12
C VAL A 162 11.35 -16.01 -2.63
N ALA A 163 10.63 -15.19 -3.38
CA ALA A 163 10.72 -15.12 -4.83
C ALA A 163 12.15 -14.89 -5.31
N GLY A 164 12.60 -15.71 -6.26
CA GLY A 164 13.96 -15.63 -6.81
C GLY A 164 15.08 -16.01 -5.85
N THR A 165 14.77 -16.65 -4.71
CA THR A 165 15.78 -17.35 -3.88
C THR A 165 15.77 -18.84 -4.22
N LYS A 166 16.96 -19.41 -4.44
CA LYS A 166 17.11 -20.88 -4.64
C LYS A 166 17.50 -21.60 -3.36
N TYR A 167 18.11 -20.87 -2.43
CA TYR A 167 18.68 -21.40 -1.21
C TYR A 167 18.13 -20.64 0.00
N ARG A 168 17.86 -21.36 1.09
CA ARG A 168 17.39 -20.81 2.37
C ARG A 168 18.28 -19.67 2.89
N GLY A 169 19.60 -19.78 2.75
CA GLY A 169 20.54 -18.75 3.19
C GLY A 169 20.33 -17.39 2.51
N GLN A 170 19.95 -17.37 1.23
CA GLN A 170 19.69 -16.13 0.49
C GLN A 170 18.43 -15.42 1.00
N PHE A 171 17.40 -16.20 1.34
CA PHE A 171 16.19 -15.68 1.98
C PHE A 171 16.51 -15.06 3.34
N GLU A 172 17.29 -15.77 4.18
CA GLU A 172 17.69 -15.25 5.49
C GLU A 172 18.55 -13.98 5.38
N GLU A 173 19.44 -13.90 4.39
CA GLU A 173 20.27 -12.71 4.15
C GLU A 173 19.41 -11.50 3.74
N ARG A 174 18.47 -11.67 2.82
CA ARG A 174 17.51 -10.62 2.43
C ARG A 174 16.68 -10.16 3.62
N LEU A 175 16.17 -11.10 4.41
CA LEU A 175 15.37 -10.79 5.59
C LEU A 175 16.19 -10.06 6.65
N LYS A 176 17.45 -10.45 6.88
CA LYS A 176 18.37 -9.73 7.77
C LYS A 176 18.64 -8.31 7.29
N ALA A 177 18.82 -8.09 5.99
CA ALA A 177 19.01 -6.76 5.43
C ALA A 177 17.79 -5.86 5.71
N VAL A 178 16.58 -6.36 5.45
CA VAL A 178 15.33 -5.65 5.76
C VAL A 178 15.23 -5.35 7.26
N MET A 179 15.47 -6.34 8.12
CA MET A 179 15.42 -6.19 9.58
C MET A 179 16.42 -5.15 10.11
N ASN A 180 17.63 -5.11 9.57
CA ASN A 180 18.63 -4.11 9.94
C ASN A 180 18.18 -2.69 9.55
N GLU A 181 17.54 -2.51 8.39
CA GLU A 181 16.98 -1.21 8.00
C GLU A 181 15.88 -0.76 8.96
N ILE A 182 15.03 -1.68 9.39
CA ILE A 182 13.92 -1.39 10.30
C ILE A 182 14.44 -1.00 11.69
N ILE A 183 15.40 -1.76 12.24
CA ILE A 183 15.98 -1.48 13.55
C ILE A 183 16.65 -0.09 13.57
N ASN A 184 17.26 0.31 12.45
CA ASN A 184 17.90 1.63 12.31
C ASN A 184 16.90 2.75 11.97
N SER A 185 15.63 2.43 11.71
CA SER A 185 14.59 3.39 11.29
C SER A 185 13.43 3.42 12.31
N PRO A 186 13.55 4.19 13.40
CA PRO A 186 12.54 4.24 14.46
C PRO A 186 11.21 4.89 14.04
N ASP A 187 11.17 5.48 12.84
CA ASP A 187 10.01 6.02 12.17
C ASP A 187 9.14 4.96 11.47
N VAL A 188 9.64 3.73 11.32
CA VAL A 188 8.92 2.64 10.64
C VAL A 188 8.09 1.82 11.64
N ILE A 189 6.84 1.55 11.27
CA ILE A 189 5.93 0.61 11.92
C ILE A 189 5.61 -0.48 10.90
N ILE A 190 5.82 -1.73 11.28
CA ILE A 190 5.57 -2.86 10.38
C ILE A 190 4.22 -3.48 10.66
N PHE A 191 3.43 -3.72 9.62
CA PHE A 191 2.25 -4.56 9.69
C PHE A 191 2.57 -5.98 9.22
N ILE A 192 2.12 -6.97 9.99
CA ILE A 192 2.36 -8.39 9.78
C ILE A 192 1.01 -9.11 9.87
N ASP A 193 0.40 -9.44 8.74
CA ASP A 193 -0.98 -9.95 8.69
C ASP A 193 -1.14 -11.33 9.36
N GLU A 194 -0.14 -12.19 9.17
CA GLU A 194 -0.10 -13.53 9.76
C GLU A 194 1.08 -13.64 10.73
N LEU A 195 0.99 -12.95 11.87
CA LEU A 195 2.08 -12.85 12.84
C LEU A 195 2.61 -14.23 13.28
N HIS A 196 1.77 -15.25 13.30
CA HIS A 196 2.18 -16.61 13.67
C HIS A 196 3.18 -17.23 12.68
N THR A 197 3.16 -16.85 11.40
CA THR A 197 4.08 -17.38 10.37
C THR A 197 5.54 -17.03 10.67
N ILE A 198 5.77 -15.85 11.25
CA ILE A 198 7.11 -15.37 11.58
C ILE A 198 7.55 -15.68 13.01
N VAL A 199 6.67 -16.22 13.87
CA VAL A 199 6.97 -16.53 15.28
C VAL A 199 6.95 -18.03 15.58
N GLY A 200 6.10 -18.80 14.91
CA GLY A 200 5.67 -20.13 15.37
C GLY A 200 5.71 -21.24 14.32
N ALA A 201 6.03 -20.96 13.06
CA ALA A 201 5.96 -21.96 11.99
C ALA A 201 7.13 -22.96 11.96
N GLY A 202 8.16 -22.83 12.81
CA GLY A 202 9.39 -23.63 12.78
C GLY A 202 9.27 -25.13 13.13
N GLY A 203 8.10 -25.75 12.98
CA GLY A 203 7.86 -27.16 13.31
C GLY A 203 7.46 -28.06 12.14
N ALA A 204 7.15 -27.51 10.96
CA ALA A 204 6.83 -28.32 9.77
C ALA A 204 8.01 -28.35 8.79
N GLU A 205 8.50 -29.54 8.45
CA GLU A 205 9.51 -29.74 7.41
C GLU A 205 9.09 -29.01 6.13
N GLY A 206 9.87 -28.00 5.73
CA GLY A 206 9.62 -27.20 4.52
C GLY A 206 9.11 -25.77 4.76
N SER A 207 8.75 -25.40 5.99
CA SER A 207 8.39 -24.01 6.32
C SER A 207 9.63 -23.11 6.48
N LEU A 208 9.60 -21.93 5.85
CA LEU A 208 10.64 -20.91 5.97
C LEU A 208 10.63 -20.32 7.37
N ASP A 209 11.53 -20.78 8.24
CA ASP A 209 11.57 -20.35 9.63
C ASP A 209 12.28 -19.00 9.79
N ALA A 210 11.50 -17.92 9.78
CA ALA A 210 11.93 -16.55 10.04
C ALA A 210 12.02 -16.23 11.55
N SER A 211 11.59 -17.15 12.42
CA SER A 211 11.44 -16.90 13.87
C SER A 211 12.74 -16.51 14.55
N ASN A 212 13.85 -17.09 14.13
CA ASN A 212 15.17 -16.81 14.69
C ASN A 212 15.65 -15.38 14.42
N ILE A 213 15.11 -14.71 13.40
CA ILE A 213 15.46 -13.33 13.05
C ILE A 213 14.52 -12.35 13.76
N PHE A 214 13.21 -12.63 13.81
CA PHE A 214 12.23 -11.71 14.41
C PHE A 214 12.18 -11.77 15.94
N LYS A 215 12.26 -12.95 16.55
CA LYS A 215 12.11 -13.12 18.01
C LYS A 215 13.10 -12.28 18.82
N PRO A 216 14.41 -12.20 18.47
CA PRO A 216 15.35 -11.37 19.23
C PRO A 216 15.00 -9.88 19.16
N ALA A 217 14.67 -9.35 17.98
CA ALA A 217 14.32 -7.94 17.79
C ALA A 217 13.01 -7.56 18.51
N LEU A 218 12.00 -8.43 18.43
CA LEU A 218 10.74 -8.29 19.17
C LEU A 218 10.95 -8.33 20.68
N SER A 219 11.70 -9.32 21.17
CA SER A 219 11.95 -9.51 22.60
C SER A 219 12.77 -8.36 23.20
N ARG A 220 13.70 -7.77 22.44
CA ARG A 220 14.44 -6.56 22.87
C ARG A 220 13.61 -5.28 22.77
N GLY A 221 12.54 -5.28 21.98
CA GLY A 221 11.69 -4.10 21.75
C GLY A 221 12.31 -3.10 20.77
N GLU A 222 13.25 -3.55 19.95
CA GLU A 222 13.85 -2.79 18.86
C GLU A 222 12.89 -2.66 17.66
N LEU A 223 11.96 -3.63 17.55
CA LEU A 223 10.95 -3.66 16.49
C LEU A 223 9.62 -3.11 17.00
N ARG A 224 9.05 -2.15 16.27
CA ARG A 224 7.66 -1.72 16.44
C ARG A 224 6.80 -2.31 15.33
N CYS A 225 5.80 -3.10 15.70
CA CYS A 225 4.93 -3.74 14.73
C CYS A 225 3.48 -3.85 15.20
N ILE A 226 2.60 -4.04 14.22
CA ILE A 226 1.20 -4.39 14.35
C ILE A 226 1.10 -5.81 13.78
N GLY A 227 0.75 -6.77 14.63
CA GLY A 227 0.48 -8.13 14.19
C GLY A 227 -1.01 -8.35 13.98
N ALA A 228 -1.38 -9.17 13.01
CA ALA A 228 -2.69 -9.79 12.95
C ALA A 228 -2.53 -11.32 13.08
N THR A 229 -3.53 -11.96 13.71
CA THR A 229 -3.55 -13.41 13.91
C THR A 229 -4.93 -13.86 14.35
N THR A 230 -5.21 -15.16 14.34
CA THR A 230 -6.42 -15.73 14.95
C THR A 230 -6.23 -15.97 16.44
N LEU A 231 -7.33 -16.13 17.18
CA LEU A 231 -7.26 -16.41 18.63
C LEU A 231 -6.53 -17.73 18.92
N ASN A 232 -6.76 -18.75 18.09
CA ASN A 232 -6.15 -20.08 18.24
C ASN A 232 -4.62 -20.02 18.04
N GLU A 233 -4.17 -19.31 17.01
CA GLU A 233 -2.74 -19.13 16.73
C GLU A 233 -2.06 -18.27 17.79
N TYR A 234 -2.72 -17.20 18.26
CA TYR A 234 -2.21 -16.36 19.34
C TYR A 234 -1.93 -17.20 20.60
N ARG A 235 -2.91 -18.00 21.04
CA ARG A 235 -2.77 -18.90 22.19
C ARG A 235 -1.67 -19.94 21.99
N LYS A 236 -1.52 -20.46 20.78
CA LYS A 236 -0.55 -21.52 20.48
C LYS A 236 0.89 -21.02 20.43
N TYR A 237 1.12 -19.83 19.85
CA TYR A 237 2.46 -19.39 19.47
C TYR A 237 2.97 -18.13 20.18
N ILE A 238 2.07 -17.25 20.65
CA ILE A 238 2.46 -15.95 21.22
C ILE A 238 2.25 -15.95 22.74
N GLU A 239 1.08 -16.38 23.22
CA GLU A 239 0.73 -16.34 24.64
C GLU A 239 1.60 -17.27 25.50
N LYS A 240 2.06 -18.40 24.92
CA LYS A 240 2.97 -19.33 25.60
C LYS A 240 4.40 -18.81 25.73
N ASP A 241 4.79 -17.81 24.93
CA ASP A 241 6.13 -17.24 24.93
C ASP A 241 6.18 -16.00 25.82
N GLY A 242 6.70 -16.16 27.04
CA GLY A 242 6.77 -15.09 28.03
C GLY A 242 7.65 -13.89 27.62
N ALA A 243 8.54 -14.03 26.63
CA ALA A 243 9.32 -12.91 26.11
C ALA A 243 8.46 -12.02 25.19
N LEU A 244 7.65 -12.65 24.32
CA LEU A 244 6.78 -11.96 23.38
C LEU A 244 5.52 -11.40 24.04
N GLU A 245 4.92 -12.13 25.00
CA GLU A 245 3.73 -11.70 25.74
C GLU A 245 3.93 -10.35 26.47
N ARG A 246 5.18 -10.04 26.86
CA ARG A 246 5.56 -8.77 27.49
C ARG A 246 5.69 -7.59 26.51
N ARG A 247 5.67 -7.87 25.21
CA ARG A 247 5.84 -6.89 24.12
C ARG A 247 4.55 -6.61 23.39
N PHE A 248 3.65 -7.60 23.34
CA PHE A 248 2.38 -7.50 22.66
C PHE A 248 1.24 -7.07 23.58
N GLN A 249 0.28 -6.35 23.01
CA GLN A 249 -1.01 -6.03 23.61
C GLN A 249 -2.11 -6.48 22.65
N THR A 250 -3.06 -7.27 23.16
CA THR A 250 -4.18 -7.76 22.37
C THR A 250 -5.21 -6.66 22.11
N VAL A 251 -5.76 -6.69 20.89
CA VAL A 251 -6.90 -5.88 20.42
C VAL A 251 -7.84 -6.84 19.72
N MET A 252 -9.02 -7.08 20.32
CA MET A 252 -10.03 -7.98 19.75
C MET A 252 -10.78 -7.24 18.64
N ILE A 253 -10.89 -7.89 17.48
CA ILE A 253 -11.58 -7.37 16.30
C ILE A 253 -12.79 -8.25 16.03
N GLU A 254 -13.96 -7.67 16.20
CA GLU A 254 -15.23 -8.34 15.91
C GLU A 254 -15.62 -8.12 14.45
N PRO A 255 -16.37 -9.06 13.85
CA PRO A 255 -17.01 -8.83 12.56
C PRO A 255 -17.91 -7.57 12.62
N PRO A 256 -17.99 -6.78 11.55
CA PRO A 256 -18.85 -5.61 11.51
C PRO A 256 -20.33 -6.02 11.58
N SER A 257 -21.18 -5.10 12.04
CA SER A 257 -22.63 -5.29 12.02
C SER A 257 -23.18 -5.33 10.58
N GLU A 258 -24.43 -5.76 10.40
CA GLU A 258 -25.05 -5.74 9.07
C GLU A 258 -25.10 -4.31 8.48
N ALA A 259 -25.44 -3.33 9.32
CA ALA A 259 -25.50 -1.93 8.92
C ALA A 259 -24.12 -1.40 8.51
N ASP A 260 -23.08 -1.72 9.30
CA ASP A 260 -21.71 -1.31 8.98
C ASP A 260 -21.21 -2.01 7.72
N THR A 261 -21.56 -3.29 7.52
CA THR A 261 -21.21 -4.03 6.30
C THR A 261 -21.83 -3.41 5.06
N ILE A 262 -23.11 -2.99 5.13
CA ILE A 262 -23.77 -2.26 4.04
C ILE A 262 -23.04 -0.95 3.75
N ALA A 263 -22.67 -0.19 4.79
CA ALA A 263 -21.92 1.04 4.63
C ALA A 263 -20.55 0.81 3.98
N ILE A 264 -19.82 -0.24 4.41
CA ILE A 264 -18.55 -0.67 3.82
C ILE A 264 -18.72 -0.95 2.32
N LEU A 265 -19.71 -1.77 1.93
CA LEU A 265 -19.98 -2.09 0.53
C LEU A 265 -20.36 -0.85 -0.29
N LYS A 266 -21.13 0.08 0.28
CA LYS A 266 -21.43 1.36 -0.38
C LYS A 266 -20.17 2.19 -0.62
N GLY A 267 -19.21 2.17 0.31
CA GLY A 267 -17.90 2.83 0.14
C GLY A 267 -17.03 2.18 -0.95
N LEU A 268 -17.12 0.86 -1.12
CA LEU A 268 -16.38 0.11 -2.14
C LEU A 268 -17.07 0.08 -3.51
N ARG A 269 -18.37 0.44 -3.56
CA ARG A 269 -19.23 0.36 -4.75
C ARG A 269 -18.57 0.91 -6.00
N THR A 270 -18.06 2.15 -5.95
CA THR A 270 -17.48 2.81 -7.13
C THR A 270 -16.34 2.01 -7.74
N LYS A 271 -15.48 1.38 -6.91
CA LYS A 271 -14.35 0.58 -7.41
C LYS A 271 -14.83 -0.69 -8.12
N TYR A 272 -15.85 -1.36 -7.59
CA TYR A 272 -16.42 -2.55 -8.22
C TYR A 272 -17.23 -2.22 -9.48
N GLU A 273 -17.96 -1.11 -9.48
CA GLU A 273 -18.69 -0.62 -10.65
C GLU A 273 -17.73 -0.29 -11.81
N GLU A 274 -16.61 0.38 -11.53
CA GLU A 274 -15.57 0.69 -12.52
C GLU A 274 -14.89 -0.59 -13.04
N HIS A 275 -14.56 -1.51 -12.13
CA HIS A 275 -13.89 -2.77 -12.48
C HIS A 275 -14.74 -3.65 -13.39
N HIS A 276 -16.02 -3.85 -13.03
CA HIS A 276 -16.94 -4.72 -13.75
C HIS A 276 -17.78 -3.99 -14.81
N LYS A 277 -17.60 -2.67 -14.96
CA LYS A 277 -18.33 -1.82 -15.91
C LYS A 277 -19.85 -1.99 -15.82
N LEU A 278 -20.38 -1.95 -14.61
CA LEU A 278 -21.80 -2.10 -14.32
C LEU A 278 -22.23 -1.15 -13.20
N HIS A 279 -23.53 -1.04 -12.97
CA HIS A 279 -24.09 -0.33 -11.82
C HIS A 279 -24.63 -1.33 -10.80
N ILE A 280 -24.22 -1.18 -9.55
CA ILE A 280 -24.66 -2.03 -8.43
C ILE A 280 -25.77 -1.29 -7.70
N SER A 281 -26.99 -1.82 -7.66
CA SER A 281 -28.08 -1.16 -6.95
C SER A 281 -27.94 -1.27 -5.43
N ASP A 282 -28.59 -0.37 -4.69
CA ASP A 282 -28.58 -0.40 -3.22
C ASP A 282 -29.26 -1.68 -2.69
N GLU A 283 -30.31 -2.15 -3.38
CA GLU A 283 -30.99 -3.40 -3.06
C GLU A 283 -30.07 -4.61 -3.24
N ALA A 284 -29.19 -4.58 -4.24
CA ALA A 284 -28.22 -5.65 -4.46
C ALA A 284 -27.20 -5.74 -3.31
N ILE A 285 -26.73 -4.59 -2.80
CA ILE A 285 -25.84 -4.52 -1.63
C ILE A 285 -26.53 -5.08 -0.39
N GLU A 286 -27.75 -4.63 -0.10
CA GLU A 286 -28.51 -5.12 1.06
C GLU A 286 -28.81 -6.61 0.96
N ALA A 287 -29.19 -7.09 -0.23
CA ALA A 287 -29.43 -8.49 -0.49
C ALA A 287 -28.14 -9.31 -0.28
N ALA A 288 -26.99 -8.83 -0.76
CA ALA A 288 -25.72 -9.52 -0.60
C ALA A 288 -25.36 -9.70 0.89
N VAL A 289 -25.53 -8.68 1.72
CA VAL A 289 -25.28 -8.78 3.17
C VAL A 289 -26.24 -9.76 3.83
N LYS A 290 -27.55 -9.63 3.58
CA LYS A 290 -28.58 -10.50 4.20
C LYS A 290 -28.42 -11.96 3.77
N LEU A 291 -28.21 -12.22 2.48
CA LEU A 291 -28.06 -13.57 1.94
C LEU A 291 -26.74 -14.20 2.37
N SER A 292 -25.63 -13.46 2.36
CA SER A 292 -24.35 -13.98 2.84
C SER A 292 -24.37 -14.29 4.35
N ASN A 293 -25.12 -13.53 5.15
CA ASN A 293 -25.34 -13.85 6.56
C ASN A 293 -26.14 -15.13 6.76
N ARG A 294 -27.17 -15.33 5.95
CA ARG A 294 -28.08 -16.47 6.09
C ARG A 294 -27.51 -17.78 5.53
N TYR A 295 -26.83 -17.74 4.38
CA TYR A 295 -26.49 -18.93 3.61
C TYR A 295 -25.00 -19.26 3.57
N ILE A 296 -24.11 -18.30 3.83
CA ILE A 296 -22.66 -18.54 3.82
C ILE A 296 -22.18 -18.68 5.27
N SER A 297 -22.15 -19.92 5.75
CA SER A 297 -21.59 -20.31 7.04
C SER A 297 -20.09 -20.56 6.95
N GLY A 298 -19.32 -20.16 7.96
CA GLY A 298 -17.86 -20.41 8.04
C GLY A 298 -16.98 -19.28 7.49
N LYS A 299 -17.57 -18.27 6.85
CA LYS A 299 -16.91 -16.99 6.54
C LYS A 299 -17.52 -15.85 7.38
N PHE A 300 -16.77 -14.79 7.57
CA PHE A 300 -17.17 -13.62 8.35
C PHE A 300 -17.39 -12.39 7.46
N GLN A 301 -18.16 -11.42 7.95
CA GLN A 301 -18.26 -10.12 7.30
C GLN A 301 -16.99 -9.28 7.52
N PRO A 302 -16.66 -8.34 6.62
CA PRO A 302 -17.36 -8.02 5.37
C PRO A 302 -16.97 -8.93 4.18
N ASP A 303 -15.93 -9.76 4.32
CA ASP A 303 -15.35 -10.57 3.24
C ASP A 303 -16.38 -11.35 2.42
N LYS A 304 -17.28 -12.10 3.08
CA LYS A 304 -18.28 -12.91 2.37
C LYS A 304 -19.29 -12.10 1.54
N ALA A 305 -19.62 -10.88 1.96
CA ALA A 305 -20.56 -10.05 1.20
C ALA A 305 -19.84 -9.36 0.04
N ILE A 306 -18.56 -8.99 0.21
CA ILE A 306 -17.71 -8.48 -0.86
C ILE A 306 -17.55 -9.55 -1.96
N ASP A 307 -17.20 -10.77 -1.57
CA ASP A 307 -17.06 -11.94 -2.46
C ASP A 307 -18.33 -12.17 -3.28
N LEU A 308 -19.51 -12.08 -2.64
CA LEU A 308 -20.80 -12.25 -3.32
C LEU A 308 -21.10 -11.14 -4.34
N ILE A 309 -20.78 -9.88 -4.02
CA ILE A 309 -20.94 -8.75 -4.94
C ILE A 309 -19.99 -8.87 -6.13
N ASP A 310 -18.74 -9.25 -5.88
CA ASP A 310 -17.71 -9.42 -6.90
C ASP A 310 -18.07 -10.55 -7.89
N GLU A 311 -18.48 -11.71 -7.37
CA GLU A 311 -18.91 -12.85 -8.18
C GLU A 311 -20.17 -12.53 -9.00
N ALA A 312 -21.17 -11.88 -8.38
CA ALA A 312 -22.38 -11.45 -9.08
C ALA A 312 -22.07 -10.42 -10.17
N GLY A 313 -21.15 -9.49 -9.91
CA GLY A 313 -20.70 -8.49 -10.86
C GLY A 313 -19.98 -9.09 -12.06
N SER A 314 -19.03 -10.01 -11.80
CA SER A 314 -18.32 -10.76 -12.84
C SER A 314 -19.29 -11.54 -13.74
N ARG A 315 -20.26 -12.23 -13.15
CA ARG A 315 -21.30 -12.97 -13.90
C ARG A 315 -22.16 -12.06 -14.75
N ALA A 316 -22.61 -10.92 -14.20
CA ALA A 316 -23.41 -9.95 -14.95
C ALA A 316 -22.62 -9.34 -16.10
N HIS A 317 -21.33 -9.02 -15.90
CA HIS A 317 -20.45 -8.52 -16.95
C HIS A 317 -20.28 -9.54 -18.07
N LEU A 318 -20.02 -10.81 -17.75
CA LEU A 318 -19.93 -11.87 -18.76
C LEU A 318 -21.22 -12.05 -19.56
N ALA A 319 -22.38 -11.91 -18.91
CA ALA A 319 -23.68 -12.01 -19.57
C ALA A 319 -23.88 -10.91 -20.64
N THR A 320 -23.20 -9.76 -20.53
CA THR A 320 -23.26 -8.72 -21.57
C THR A 320 -22.46 -9.07 -22.83
N TYR A 321 -21.42 -9.91 -22.74
CA TYR A 321 -20.68 -10.39 -23.92
C TYR A 321 -21.35 -11.57 -24.62
N THR A 322 -22.16 -12.34 -23.89
CA THR A 322 -23.00 -13.34 -24.52
C THR A 322 -24.10 -12.63 -25.30
N ARG A 323 -24.02 -12.69 -26.64
CA ARG A 323 -25.09 -12.22 -27.52
C ARG A 323 -26.44 -12.75 -27.01
N PRO A 324 -27.49 -11.90 -26.90
CA PRO A 324 -28.81 -12.35 -26.48
C PRO A 324 -29.25 -13.55 -27.30
N GLU A 325 -29.93 -14.52 -26.68
CA GLU A 325 -30.37 -15.72 -27.39
C GLU A 325 -31.25 -15.38 -28.60
N GLU A 326 -32.07 -14.32 -28.50
CA GLU A 326 -32.87 -13.80 -29.61
C GLU A 326 -32.00 -13.43 -30.84
N PHE A 327 -30.82 -12.84 -30.63
CA PHE A 327 -29.90 -12.54 -31.73
C PHE A 327 -29.26 -13.79 -32.32
N LYS A 328 -28.92 -14.79 -31.49
CA LYS A 328 -28.43 -16.08 -31.97
C LYS A 328 -29.49 -16.84 -32.77
N GLU A 329 -30.74 -16.80 -32.33
CA GLU A 329 -31.88 -17.40 -33.04
C GLU A 329 -32.12 -16.73 -34.39
N ILE A 330 -32.07 -15.40 -34.45
CA ILE A 330 -32.20 -14.65 -35.70
C ILE A 330 -31.04 -14.95 -36.65
N GLU A 331 -29.79 -14.98 -36.18
CA GLU A 331 -28.63 -15.36 -36.99
C GLU A 331 -28.71 -16.80 -37.50
N ALA A 332 -29.11 -17.76 -36.65
CA ALA A 332 -29.34 -19.14 -37.03
C ALA A 332 -30.42 -19.25 -38.12
N ARG A 333 -31.49 -18.48 -37.99
CA ARG A 333 -32.58 -18.43 -38.97
C ARG A 333 -32.16 -17.78 -40.29
N ILE A 334 -31.30 -16.75 -40.25
CA ILE A 334 -30.69 -16.15 -41.45
C ILE A 334 -29.77 -17.15 -42.16
N THR A 335 -28.92 -17.86 -41.41
CA THR A 335 -28.01 -18.89 -41.99
C THR A 335 -28.79 -20.06 -42.58
N GLU A 336 -29.86 -20.50 -41.92
CA GLU A 336 -30.72 -21.56 -42.44
C GLU A 336 -31.45 -21.15 -43.73
N LEU A 337 -31.90 -19.89 -43.82
CA LEU A 337 -32.52 -19.34 -45.03
C LEU A 337 -31.51 -19.12 -46.16
N GLN A 338 -30.26 -18.77 -45.85
CA GLN A 338 -29.18 -18.67 -46.84
C GLN A 338 -28.80 -20.03 -47.41
N HIS A 339 -28.85 -21.09 -46.61
CA HIS A 339 -28.60 -22.46 -47.06
C HIS A 339 -29.74 -23.09 -47.87
N LYS A 340 -30.97 -22.54 -47.78
CA LYS A 340 -32.14 -22.98 -48.55
C LYS A 340 -32.29 -22.30 -49.92
N LYS A 341 -31.34 -21.45 -50.32
CA LYS A 341 -31.25 -20.84 -51.66
C LYS A 341 -30.39 -21.68 -52.59
#